data_AF-A0A9P1CKT8-F1
#
_entry.id   AF-A0A9P1CKT8-F1
#
_cell.length_a   1.000
_cell.length_b   1.000
_cell.length_c   1.000
_cell.angle_alpha   90.00
_cell.angle_beta   90.00
_cell.angle_gamma   90.00
#
_symmetry.space_group_name_H-M   'P 1'
#
loop_
_entity.id
_entity.type
_entity.pdbx_description
1 polymer ?
#
loop_
_entity_poly.entity_id
_entity_poly.type
_entity_poly.pdbx_seq_one_letter_code
_entity_poly.pdbx_strand_id
1 'polypeptide(L)'
;MPCESWSRARKWDGGPPPLRDNDSFLYGYDYLTGSNRIRVEQGNALLKATFLLALAAIAAGTPWTIENPFSSRAWLTFEMTKLQELGALPQQVHYCQYGKPWKKATTFLGWKIPSLLLKQCAGSFGQCSASGRKHLVLEGRNSQGVFRTLLAQPYPKDMVADIAAVLFKHLQNL
;
A
#
# COMPACT_ATOMS: atom_id res chain seq x y z
N MET A 1 4.47 -0.38 7.91
CA MET A 1 3.17 -1.04 8.18
C MET A 1 3.10 -2.38 7.44
N PRO A 2 2.56 -3.46 8.03
CA PRO A 2 2.45 -4.76 7.37
C PRO A 2 1.39 -4.73 6.27
N CYS A 3 1.73 -5.24 5.09
CA CYS A 3 0.82 -5.26 3.94
C CYS A 3 -0.12 -6.49 3.94
N GLU A 4 0.30 -7.62 4.49
CA GLU A 4 -0.34 -8.91 4.23
C GLU A 4 -1.68 -9.11 4.96
N SER A 5 -1.75 -8.78 6.26
CA SER A 5 -2.97 -8.96 7.06
C SER A 5 -4.09 -8.00 6.66
N TRP A 6 -3.74 -6.87 6.05
CA TRP A 6 -4.67 -5.82 5.60
C TRP A 6 -5.10 -5.99 4.13
N SER A 7 -4.62 -7.04 3.46
CA SER A 7 -4.88 -7.29 2.05
C SER A 7 -6.34 -7.73 1.78
N ARG A 8 -6.92 -7.24 0.68
CA ARG A 8 -8.19 -7.71 0.12
C ARG A 8 -8.08 -9.02 -0.67
N ALA A 9 -6.87 -9.55 -0.84
CA ALA A 9 -6.64 -10.79 -1.59
C ALA A 9 -7.09 -12.06 -0.84
N ARG A 10 -7.38 -11.98 0.47
CA ARG A 10 -7.92 -13.10 1.25
C ARG A 10 -9.44 -13.16 1.07
N LYS A 11 -9.94 -14.22 0.41
CA LYS A 11 -11.32 -14.37 -0.04
C LYS A 11 -11.79 -15.82 0.18
N TRP A 12 -13.10 -16.02 0.06
CA TRP A 12 -13.74 -17.35 0.12
C TRP A 12 -13.72 -18.05 -1.26
N ASP A 13 -12.54 -18.15 -1.88
CA ASP A 13 -12.34 -18.66 -3.25
C ASP A 13 -11.43 -19.90 -3.29
N GLY A 14 -11.29 -20.61 -2.15
CA GLY A 14 -10.34 -21.70 -1.97
C GLY A 14 -8.93 -21.24 -1.57
N GLY A 15 -8.67 -19.92 -1.53
CA GLY A 15 -7.47 -19.33 -0.95
C GLY A 15 -7.55 -19.13 0.57
N PRO A 16 -6.58 -18.42 1.17
CA PRO A 16 -6.64 -18.08 2.59
C PRO A 16 -7.90 -17.26 2.91
N PRO A 17 -8.67 -17.64 3.95
CA PRO A 17 -9.95 -17.00 4.25
C PRO A 17 -9.75 -15.54 4.65
N PRO A 18 -10.74 -14.66 4.42
CA PRO A 18 -10.69 -13.27 4.86
C PRO A 18 -10.52 -13.20 6.38
N LEU A 19 -9.76 -12.20 6.84
CA LEU A 19 -9.53 -11.94 8.26
C LEU A 19 -10.42 -10.83 8.81
N ARG A 20 -10.93 -9.98 7.92
CA ARG A 20 -11.52 -8.66 8.17
C ARG A 20 -12.45 -8.30 7.02
N ASP A 21 -13.46 -7.49 7.26
CA ASP A 21 -14.21 -6.78 6.23
C ASP A 21 -13.87 -5.27 6.23
N ASN A 22 -14.63 -4.49 5.46
CA ASN A 22 -14.42 -3.05 5.33
C ASN A 22 -15.16 -2.24 6.40
N ASP A 23 -16.07 -2.87 7.15
CA ASP A 23 -17.10 -2.20 7.93
C ASP A 23 -17.01 -2.67 9.38
N SER A 24 -17.87 -3.61 9.79
CA SER A 24 -18.04 -4.05 11.18
C SER A 24 -16.82 -4.73 11.80
N PHE A 25 -15.97 -5.37 11.00
CA PHE A 25 -14.85 -6.19 11.47
C PHE A 25 -13.52 -5.73 10.86
N LEU A 26 -13.36 -4.42 10.66
CA LEU A 26 -12.17 -3.84 10.05
C LEU A 26 -10.87 -4.19 10.81
N TYR A 27 -10.94 -4.39 12.13
CA TYR A 27 -9.78 -4.78 12.95
C TYR A 27 -9.66 -6.29 13.15
N GLY A 28 -10.59 -7.11 12.67
CA GLY A 28 -10.58 -8.57 12.80
C GLY A 28 -11.96 -9.12 13.09
N TYR A 29 -12.29 -10.30 12.54
CA TYR A 29 -13.50 -11.02 12.98
C TYR A 29 -13.31 -11.63 14.37
N ASP A 30 -14.37 -11.60 15.19
CA ASP A 30 -14.36 -12.12 16.56
C ASP A 30 -14.15 -13.63 16.64
N TYR A 31 -14.58 -14.36 15.60
CA TYR A 31 -14.44 -15.82 15.54
C TYR A 31 -13.03 -16.29 15.16
N LEU A 32 -12.08 -15.38 14.88
CA LEU A 32 -10.73 -15.78 14.52
C LEU A 32 -10.01 -16.45 15.69
N THR A 33 -9.34 -17.55 15.38
CA THR A 33 -8.55 -18.33 16.34
C THR A 33 -7.17 -18.65 15.78
N GLY A 34 -6.29 -19.16 16.65
CA GLY A 34 -4.96 -19.66 16.30
C GLY A 34 -4.11 -18.67 15.50
N SER A 35 -3.48 -19.16 14.44
CA SER A 35 -2.54 -18.37 13.61
C SER A 35 -3.19 -17.18 12.90
N ASN A 36 -4.48 -17.26 12.56
CA ASN A 36 -5.18 -16.15 11.93
C ASN A 36 -5.44 -15.01 12.93
N ARG A 37 -5.80 -15.34 14.18
CA ARG A 37 -5.95 -14.35 15.25
C ARG A 37 -4.63 -13.64 15.54
N ILE A 38 -3.54 -14.41 15.71
CA ILE A 38 -2.20 -13.86 15.95
C ILE A 38 -1.79 -12.90 14.82
N ARG A 39 -2.03 -13.28 13.56
CA ARG A 39 -1.71 -12.43 12.40
C ARG A 39 -2.50 -11.12 12.40
N VAL A 40 -3.76 -11.15 12.79
CA VAL A 40 -4.61 -9.95 12.94
C VAL A 40 -4.10 -9.07 14.08
N GLU A 41 -3.84 -9.64 15.24
CA GLU A 41 -3.34 -8.90 16.40
C GLU A 41 -2.00 -8.22 16.10
N GLN A 42 -1.05 -8.92 15.47
CA GLN A 42 0.21 -8.34 15.00
C GLN A 42 -0.01 -7.23 13.96
N GLY A 43 -0.92 -7.45 13.01
CA GLY A 43 -1.31 -6.46 12.01
C GLY A 43 -1.85 -5.16 12.61
N ASN A 44 -2.66 -5.28 13.67
CA ASN A 44 -3.21 -4.14 14.42
C ASN A 44 -2.14 -3.44 15.26
N ALA A 45 -1.31 -4.20 15.96
CA ALA A 45 -0.23 -3.63 16.78
C ALA A 45 0.74 -2.80 15.92
N LEU A 46 1.11 -3.30 14.74
CA LEU A 46 1.99 -2.57 13.82
C LEU A 46 1.32 -1.34 13.18
N LEU A 47 0.01 -1.40 12.91
CA LEU A 47 -0.76 -0.21 12.48
C LEU A 47 -0.73 0.86 13.56
N LYS A 48 -1.07 0.50 14.80
CA LYS A 48 -1.06 1.40 15.96
C LYS A 48 0.32 2.01 16.19
N ALA A 49 1.38 1.20 16.12
CA ALA A 49 2.76 1.69 16.24
C ALA A 49 3.11 2.68 15.10
N THR A 50 2.72 2.36 13.86
CA THR A 50 2.92 3.26 12.71
C THR A 50 2.20 4.60 12.91
N PHE A 51 0.96 4.57 13.43
CA PHE A 51 0.19 5.77 13.75
C PHE A 51 0.85 6.62 14.83
N LEU A 52 1.28 6.02 15.93
CA LEU A 52 1.97 6.72 17.01
C LEU A 52 3.28 7.37 16.55
N LEU A 53 4.05 6.67 15.71
CA LEU A 53 5.25 7.24 15.09
C LEU A 53 4.94 8.43 14.18
N ALA A 54 3.88 8.35 13.37
CA ALA A 54 3.44 9.45 12.53
C ALA A 54 2.99 10.67 13.37
N LEU A 55 2.24 10.46 14.46
CA LEU A 55 1.88 11.53 15.38
C LEU A 55 3.09 12.17 16.06
N ALA A 56 4.06 11.37 16.50
CA ALA A 56 5.30 11.88 17.07
C ALA A 56 6.10 12.70 16.05
N ALA A 57 6.18 12.23 14.79
CA ALA A 57 6.81 12.97 13.72
C ALA A 57 6.09 14.30 13.41
N ILE A 58 4.75 14.32 13.43
CA ILE A 58 3.96 15.55 13.33
C ILE A 58 4.32 16.53 14.44
N ALA A 59 4.33 16.06 15.70
CA ALA A 59 4.66 16.88 16.86
C ALA A 59 6.09 17.44 16.79
N ALA A 60 7.02 16.67 16.25
CA ALA A 60 8.41 17.06 16.02
C ALA A 60 8.62 17.86 14.72
N GLY A 61 7.57 18.16 13.95
CA GLY A 61 7.68 18.85 12.67
C GLY A 61 8.43 18.08 11.58
N THR A 62 8.64 16.77 11.76
CA THR A 62 9.41 15.90 10.86
C THR A 62 8.55 15.33 9.73
N PRO A 63 8.91 15.53 8.44
CA PRO A 63 8.20 14.92 7.32
C PRO A 63 8.24 13.39 7.36
N TRP A 64 7.17 12.74 6.89
CA TRP A 64 7.09 11.27 6.86
C TRP A 64 6.18 10.76 5.74
N THR A 65 6.35 9.48 5.41
CA THR A 65 5.44 8.74 4.51
C THR A 65 5.10 7.36 5.06
N ILE A 66 3.89 6.89 4.76
CA ILE A 66 3.39 5.52 5.01
C ILE A 66 2.98 4.93 3.67
N GLU A 67 3.52 3.77 3.32
CA GLU A 67 3.21 3.05 2.07
C GLU A 67 2.37 1.80 2.32
N ASN A 68 1.40 1.55 1.43
CA ASN A 68 0.67 0.28 1.31
C ASN A 68 0.04 0.19 -0.10
N PRO A 69 -0.38 -1.00 -0.58
CA PRO A 69 -1.18 -1.08 -1.79
C PRO A 69 -2.45 -0.24 -1.70
N PHE A 70 -2.86 0.35 -2.82
CA PHE A 70 -4.05 1.20 -2.92
C PHE A 70 -5.32 0.54 -2.38
N SER A 71 -5.47 -0.77 -2.60
CA SER A 71 -6.63 -1.54 -2.16
C SER A 71 -6.57 -2.02 -0.71
N SER A 72 -5.53 -1.67 0.05
CA SER A 72 -5.38 -2.10 1.44
C SER A 72 -6.53 -1.63 2.32
N ARG A 73 -7.01 -2.50 3.22
CA ARG A 73 -8.01 -2.12 4.23
C ARG A 73 -7.45 -1.20 5.29
N ALA A 74 -6.13 -1.12 5.44
CA ALA A 74 -5.50 -0.21 6.40
C ALA A 74 -5.92 1.25 6.15
N TRP A 75 -6.19 1.64 4.90
CA TRP A 75 -6.63 2.99 4.56
C TRP A 75 -8.03 3.36 5.08
N LEU A 76 -8.83 2.37 5.48
CA LEU A 76 -10.17 2.59 6.03
C LEU A 76 -10.16 2.78 7.55
N THR A 77 -9.00 2.63 8.19
CA THR A 77 -8.94 2.65 9.65
C THR A 77 -8.95 4.06 10.19
N PHE A 78 -9.38 4.18 11.45
CA PHE A 78 -9.41 5.45 12.17
C PHE A 78 -8.03 6.13 12.15
N GLU A 79 -6.94 5.37 12.31
CA GLU A 79 -5.58 5.90 12.30
C GLU A 79 -5.25 6.60 10.98
N MET A 80 -5.56 5.98 9.85
CA MET A 80 -5.25 6.57 8.55
C MET A 80 -6.13 7.79 8.25
N THR A 81 -7.44 7.71 8.56
CA THR A 81 -8.35 8.86 8.45
C THR A 81 -7.86 10.01 9.33
N LYS A 82 -7.43 9.74 10.56
CA LYS A 82 -6.95 10.77 11.48
C LYS A 82 -5.70 11.47 10.97
N LEU A 83 -4.76 10.74 10.38
CA LEU A 83 -3.57 11.35 9.76
C LEU A 83 -3.95 12.24 8.57
N GLN A 84 -4.96 11.87 7.78
CA GLN A 84 -5.47 12.71 6.69
C GLN A 84 -6.11 14.00 7.20
N GLU A 85 -6.90 13.94 8.28
CA GLU A 85 -7.45 15.13 8.94
C GLU A 85 -6.34 16.08 9.44
N LEU A 86 -5.19 15.53 9.82
CA LEU A 86 -4.00 16.29 10.23
C LEU A 86 -3.16 16.81 9.04
N GLY A 87 -3.67 16.68 7.82
CA GLY A 87 -3.07 17.22 6.60
C GLY A 87 -2.15 16.26 5.85
N ALA A 88 -2.12 14.97 6.20
CA ALA A 88 -1.42 13.99 5.38
C ALA A 88 -2.19 13.72 4.07
N LEU A 89 -1.50 13.73 2.93
CA LEU A 89 -2.12 13.61 1.61
C LEU A 89 -1.69 12.30 0.92
N PRO A 90 -2.64 11.56 0.31
CA PRO A 90 -2.33 10.35 -0.43
C PRO A 90 -1.78 10.66 -1.82
N GLN A 91 -0.72 9.96 -2.21
CA GLN A 91 -0.12 10.03 -3.54
C GLN A 91 -0.03 8.63 -4.12
N GLN A 92 -0.62 8.41 -5.31
CA GLN A 92 -0.75 7.09 -5.91
C GLN A 92 0.20 6.88 -7.08
N VAL A 93 0.69 5.64 -7.21
CA VAL A 93 1.56 5.21 -8.31
C VAL A 93 1.10 3.88 -8.89
N HIS A 94 1.23 3.72 -10.21
CA HIS A 94 0.98 2.47 -10.91
C HIS A 94 2.28 1.93 -11.51
N TYR A 95 2.78 0.80 -11.00
CA TYR A 95 4.12 0.28 -11.39
C TYR A 95 4.24 -0.06 -12.88
N CYS A 96 3.13 -0.28 -13.58
CA CYS A 96 3.14 -0.48 -15.03
C CYS A 96 3.59 0.76 -15.82
N GLN A 97 3.48 1.95 -15.24
CA GLN A 97 4.03 3.18 -15.82
C GLN A 97 5.56 3.30 -15.65
N TYR A 98 6.16 2.33 -14.96
CA TYR A 98 7.59 2.19 -14.73
C TYR A 98 8.09 0.83 -15.25
N GLY A 99 7.56 0.39 -16.39
CA GLY A 99 8.02 -0.78 -17.12
C GLY A 99 7.63 -2.15 -16.54
N LYS A 100 6.79 -2.20 -15.49
CA LYS A 100 6.30 -3.50 -14.98
C LYS A 100 5.14 -4.04 -15.83
N PRO A 101 5.07 -5.35 -16.07
CA PRO A 101 4.01 -5.92 -16.90
C PRO A 101 2.66 -6.06 -16.15
N TRP A 102 2.60 -5.65 -14.88
CA TRP A 102 1.40 -5.68 -14.04
C TRP A 102 1.06 -4.28 -13.51
N LYS A 103 -0.23 -4.01 -13.29
CA LYS A 103 -0.70 -2.80 -12.60
C LYS A 103 -0.75 -3.03 -11.10
N LYS A 104 0.40 -2.87 -10.42
CA LYS A 104 0.43 -2.77 -8.96
C LYS A 104 0.18 -1.32 -8.58
N ALA A 105 -0.96 -1.06 -7.97
CA ALA A 105 -1.32 0.25 -7.45
C ALA A 105 -0.88 0.39 -5.99
N THR A 106 -0.07 1.39 -5.72
CA THR A 106 0.54 1.67 -4.42
C THR A 106 0.23 3.10 -4.01
N THR A 107 -0.06 3.32 -2.74
CA THR A 107 -0.34 4.63 -2.16
C THR A 107 0.72 4.98 -1.12
N PHE A 108 1.26 6.18 -1.23
CA PHE A 108 2.09 6.83 -0.22
C PHE A 108 1.23 7.91 0.44
N LEU A 109 0.81 7.69 1.69
CA LEU A 109 0.25 8.75 2.52
C LEU A 109 1.41 9.52 3.12
N GLY A 110 1.48 10.84 2.97
CA GLY A 110 2.58 11.61 3.53
C GLY A 110 2.19 12.98 4.04
N TRP A 111 2.94 13.44 5.04
CA TRP A 111 2.74 14.72 5.70
C TRP A 111 4.00 15.58 5.56
N LYS A 112 3.83 16.85 5.18
CA LYS A 112 4.92 17.78 4.81
C LYS A 112 5.89 17.20 3.78
N ILE A 113 5.38 16.44 2.82
CA ILE A 113 6.15 15.98 1.67
C ILE A 113 5.68 16.71 0.40
N PRO A 114 6.57 16.92 -0.59
CA PRO A 114 6.18 17.49 -1.87
C PRO A 114 5.29 16.51 -2.65
N SER A 115 4.65 17.03 -3.71
CA SER A 115 4.08 16.15 -4.74
C SER A 115 5.20 15.37 -5.41
N LEU A 116 5.17 14.04 -5.31
CA LEU A 116 6.16 13.09 -5.80
C LEU A 116 6.07 12.87 -7.33
N LEU A 117 5.13 13.53 -8.02
CA LEU A 117 4.94 13.46 -9.48
C LEU A 117 4.81 12.01 -10.01
N LEU A 118 4.14 11.16 -9.23
CA LEU A 118 4.03 9.73 -9.50
C LEU A 118 3.12 9.43 -10.69
N LYS A 119 3.57 8.52 -11.57
CA LYS A 119 2.85 8.16 -12.78
C LYS A 119 1.72 7.18 -12.50
N GLN A 120 0.55 7.46 -13.07
CA GLN A 120 -0.64 6.62 -12.98
C GLN A 120 -1.10 6.17 -14.36
N CYS A 121 -1.35 4.86 -14.49
CA CYS A 121 -1.96 4.27 -15.67
C CYS A 121 -3.44 4.68 -15.83
N ALA A 122 -3.76 5.30 -16.98
CA ALA A 122 -5.11 5.67 -17.41
C ALA A 122 -5.79 4.61 -18.29
N GLY A 123 -5.11 3.49 -18.58
CA GLY A 123 -5.65 2.42 -19.41
C GLY A 123 -6.86 1.70 -18.77
N SER A 124 -7.74 1.19 -19.63
CA SER A 124 -9.01 0.53 -19.29
C SER A 124 -9.01 -0.95 -19.73
N PHE A 125 -10.01 -1.73 -19.29
CA PHE A 125 -10.17 -3.15 -19.67
C PHE A 125 -8.91 -4.02 -19.45
N GLY A 126 -8.17 -3.71 -18.39
CA GLY A 126 -6.92 -4.41 -18.05
C GLY A 126 -5.74 -4.05 -18.95
N GLN A 127 -5.84 -3.06 -19.85
CA GLN A 127 -4.73 -2.62 -20.70
C GLN A 127 -3.93 -1.48 -20.06
N CYS A 128 -2.63 -1.43 -20.35
CA CYS A 128 -1.72 -0.38 -19.88
C CYS A 128 -1.73 0.82 -20.82
N SER A 129 -1.88 2.03 -20.29
CA SER A 129 -1.80 3.26 -21.10
C SER A 129 -0.40 3.56 -21.65
N ALA A 130 0.66 3.03 -21.02
CA ALA A 130 2.04 3.29 -21.44
C ALA A 130 2.53 2.29 -22.51
N SER A 131 2.07 1.03 -22.44
CA SER A 131 2.56 -0.03 -23.35
C SER A 131 1.52 -0.55 -24.33
N GLY A 132 0.22 -0.22 -24.15
CA GLY A 132 -0.88 -0.79 -24.92
C GLY A 132 -1.15 -2.28 -24.67
N ARG A 133 -0.38 -2.94 -23.79
CA ARG A 133 -0.50 -4.38 -23.52
C ARG A 133 -1.44 -4.66 -22.36
N LYS A 134 -2.06 -5.84 -22.34
CA LYS A 134 -2.80 -6.34 -21.17
C LYS A 134 -1.86 -6.50 -19.96
N HIS A 135 -2.32 -6.07 -18.79
CA HIS A 135 -1.64 -6.27 -17.52
C HIS A 135 -1.68 -7.75 -17.13
N LEU A 136 -0.55 -8.25 -16.64
CA LEU A 136 -0.49 -9.54 -15.96
C LEU A 136 -1.22 -9.43 -14.62
N VAL A 137 -2.13 -10.38 -14.37
CA VAL A 137 -2.86 -10.51 -13.11
C VAL A 137 -1.92 -11.10 -12.05
N LEU A 138 -1.83 -10.44 -10.89
CA LEU A 138 -0.98 -10.83 -9.77
C LEU A 138 -1.72 -11.73 -8.77
N GLU A 139 -2.34 -12.81 -9.26
CA GLU A 139 -3.11 -13.75 -8.44
C GLU A 139 -2.53 -15.16 -8.55
N GLY A 140 -2.67 -15.94 -7.48
CA GLY A 140 -2.18 -17.31 -7.41
C GLY A 140 -0.66 -17.46 -7.42
N ARG A 141 -0.21 -18.65 -7.83
CA ARG A 141 1.21 -19.07 -7.86
C ARG A 141 1.71 -19.18 -9.31
N ASN A 142 3.02 -19.08 -9.50
CA ASN A 142 3.68 -19.41 -10.76
C ASN A 142 3.88 -20.94 -10.89
N SER A 143 4.49 -21.38 -12.00
CA SER A 143 4.80 -22.80 -12.25
C SER A 143 5.74 -23.43 -11.21
N GLN A 144 6.44 -22.63 -10.42
CA GLN A 144 7.33 -23.06 -9.34
C GLN A 144 6.67 -23.01 -7.96
N GLY A 145 5.36 -22.76 -7.89
CA GLY A 145 4.61 -22.67 -6.61
C GLY A 145 4.82 -21.36 -5.83
N VAL A 146 5.51 -20.37 -6.40
CA VAL A 146 5.75 -19.07 -5.77
C VAL A 146 4.59 -18.12 -6.03
N PHE A 147 4.08 -17.45 -4.99
CA PHE A 147 3.01 -16.45 -5.17
C PHE A 147 3.45 -15.33 -6.11
N ARG A 148 2.62 -14.99 -7.10
CA ARG A 148 2.94 -13.94 -8.09
C ARG A 148 3.10 -12.56 -7.45
N THR A 149 2.43 -12.33 -6.33
CA THR A 149 2.57 -11.11 -5.52
C THR A 149 3.97 -10.94 -4.94
N LEU A 150 4.68 -12.03 -4.63
CA LEU A 150 6.06 -12.00 -4.13
C LEU A 150 7.00 -11.43 -5.21
N LEU A 151 6.84 -11.86 -6.46
CA LEU A 151 7.60 -11.36 -7.60
C LEU A 151 7.38 -9.86 -7.87
N ALA A 152 6.24 -9.33 -7.42
CA ALA A 152 5.86 -7.93 -7.58
C ALA A 152 6.22 -7.06 -6.36
N GLN A 153 6.98 -7.57 -5.39
CA GLN A 153 7.44 -6.79 -4.23
C GLN A 153 8.44 -5.68 -4.58
N PRO A 154 9.48 -5.91 -5.41
CA PRO A 154 10.50 -4.89 -5.63
C PRO A 154 9.96 -3.61 -6.27
N TYR A 155 10.40 -2.46 -5.76
CA TYR A 155 10.10 -1.16 -6.35
C TYR A 155 10.76 -1.02 -7.75
N PRO A 156 10.07 -0.46 -8.75
CA PRO A 156 10.70 -0.11 -10.02
C PRO A 156 11.84 0.90 -9.81
N LYS A 157 13.02 0.66 -10.39
CA LYS A 157 14.20 1.51 -10.18
C LYS A 157 13.96 2.95 -10.59
N ASP A 158 13.33 3.16 -11.74
CA ASP A 158 13.03 4.51 -12.26
C ASP A 158 12.04 5.27 -11.37
N MET A 159 11.10 4.56 -10.72
CA MET A 159 10.19 5.16 -9.75
C MET A 159 10.95 5.67 -8.52
N VAL A 160 11.91 4.88 -8.02
CA VAL A 160 12.75 5.27 -6.88
C VAL A 160 13.61 6.48 -7.25
N ALA A 161 14.16 6.51 -8.46
CA ALA A 161 14.94 7.64 -8.96
C ALA A 161 14.10 8.93 -9.05
N ASP A 162 12.87 8.84 -9.58
CA ASP A 162 11.94 9.98 -9.67
C ASP A 162 11.60 10.52 -8.26
N ILE A 163 11.25 9.65 -7.31
CA ILE A 163 10.95 10.03 -5.92
C ILE A 163 12.16 10.70 -5.27
N ALA A 164 13.35 10.10 -5.40
CA ALA A 164 14.57 10.63 -4.80
C ALA A 164 14.91 12.02 -5.36
N ALA A 165 14.76 12.23 -6.67
CA ALA A 165 15.02 13.52 -7.30
C ALA A 165 14.08 14.63 -6.78
N VAL A 166 12.80 14.32 -6.57
CA VAL A 166 11.83 15.26 -6.01
C VAL A 166 12.15 15.59 -4.54
N LEU A 167 12.40 14.56 -3.73
CA LEU A 167 12.70 14.75 -2.30
C LEU A 167 14.02 15.52 -2.09
N PHE A 168 15.06 15.22 -2.87
CA PHE A 168 16.33 15.92 -2.79
C PHE A 168 16.17 17.41 -3.06
N LYS A 169 15.44 17.79 -4.12
CA LYS A 169 15.15 19.19 -4.43
C LYS A 169 14.34 19.86 -3.32
N HIS A 170 13.39 19.16 -2.72
CA HIS A 170 12.58 19.73 -1.64
C HIS A 170 13.42 20.00 -0.39
N LEU A 171 14.29 19.06 0.00
CA LEU A 171 15.17 19.19 1.17
C LEU A 171 16.23 20.30 1.00
N GLN A 172 16.65 20.63 -0.22
CA GLN A 172 17.54 21.76 -0.48
C GLN A 172 16.86 23.13 -0.29
N ASN A 173 15.53 23.17 -0.23
CA ASN A 173 14.73 24.39 -0.12
C ASN A 173 14.09 24.58 1.28
N LEU A 174 14.43 23.73 2.25
CA LEU A 174 14.03 23.85 3.66
C LEU A 174 15.11 24.59 4.47
#